data_AF-F2F1U4-F1
#
_entry.id   AF-F2F1U4-F1
#
_cell.length_a   1.000
_cell.length_b   1.000
_cell.length_c   1.000
_cell.angle_alpha   90.00
_cell.angle_beta   90.00
_cell.angle_gamma   90.00
#
_symmetry.space_group_name_H-M   'P 1'
#
loop_
_entity.id
_entity.type
_entity.pdbx_description
1 polymer ?
#
loop_
_entity_poly.entity_id
_entity_poly.type
_entity_poly.pdbx_seq_one_letter_code
_entity_poly.pdbx_strand_id
1 'polypeptide(L)'
;MSNPKKQIIMNEITFWKQNKMLPEHYCDFLMSLYSEGNNQEEIEGKSKNAVINVEKRKNRNLSMFFPISAFVMLLLLFTMQFEWVVIAVAAVFATGCLIGAIYFAKRNHLMAVMLQLATALAILGVTLKVSTTYFAGNNEMLYIILIVNCLFWLLSGVMLKIIYFTISGVLGLIAIISAWIYFL
;
A
#
# COMPACT_ATOMS: atom_id res chain seq x y z
N MET A 1 1.43 49.63 26.59
CA MET A 1 0.03 49.82 27.00
C MET A 1 -0.82 48.67 26.46
N SER A 2 -1.34 47.80 27.31
CA SER A 2 -2.30 46.75 26.93
C SER A 2 -3.60 47.40 26.45
N ASN A 3 -3.89 47.33 25.15
CA ASN A 3 -5.12 47.87 24.59
C ASN A 3 -6.32 47.05 25.11
N PRO A 4 -7.21 47.59 25.98
CA PRO A 4 -8.35 46.84 26.52
C PRO A 4 -9.28 46.33 25.42
N LYS A 5 -9.35 47.06 24.29
CA LYS A 5 -10.10 46.67 23.09
C LYS A 5 -9.58 45.36 22.46
N LYS A 6 -8.27 45.09 22.53
CA LYS A 6 -7.62 43.90 21.97
C LYS A 6 -8.06 42.63 22.72
N GLN A 7 -8.15 42.72 24.05
CA GLN A 7 -8.59 41.60 24.89
C GLN A 7 -10.08 41.26 24.66
N ILE A 8 -10.92 42.28 24.45
CA ILE A 8 -12.35 42.07 24.15
C ILE A 8 -12.50 41.32 22.82
N ILE A 9 -11.82 41.77 21.76
CA ILE A 9 -11.85 41.13 20.43
C ILE A 9 -11.36 39.67 20.52
N MET A 10 -10.32 39.40 21.29
CA MET A 10 -9.80 38.04 21.48
C MET A 10 -10.81 37.10 22.16
N ASN A 11 -11.55 37.62 23.14
CA ASN A 11 -12.58 36.86 23.84
C ASN A 11 -13.79 36.56 22.91
N GLU A 12 -14.17 37.51 22.06
CA GLU A 12 -15.22 37.32 21.04
C GLU A 12 -14.83 36.26 19.99
N ILE A 13 -13.60 36.29 19.48
CA ILE A 13 -13.11 35.27 18.53
C ILE A 13 -13.15 33.87 19.16
N THR A 14 -12.81 33.76 20.44
CA THR A 14 -12.88 32.50 21.20
C THR A 14 -14.32 32.01 21.34
N PHE A 15 -15.26 32.92 21.61
CA PHE A 15 -16.69 32.61 21.65
C PHE A 15 -17.22 32.13 20.28
N TRP A 16 -16.82 32.78 19.19
CA TRP A 16 -17.20 32.35 17.83
C TRP A 16 -16.65 30.96 17.47
N LYS A 17 -15.43 30.64 17.93
CA LYS A 17 -14.80 29.32 17.74
C LYS A 17 -15.53 28.22 18.51
N GLN A 18 -15.88 28.46 19.77
CA GLN A 18 -16.63 27.48 20.60
C GLN A 18 -18.04 27.21 20.03
N ASN A 19 -18.72 28.25 19.54
CA ASN A 19 -20.06 28.14 18.99
C ASN A 19 -20.12 27.79 17.49
N LYS A 20 -18.97 27.52 16.85
CA LYS A 20 -18.86 27.21 15.40
C LYS A 20 -19.53 28.24 14.48
N MET A 21 -19.61 29.50 14.89
CA MET A 21 -20.21 30.56 14.08
C MET A 21 -19.33 30.95 12.89
N LEU A 22 -18.03 30.67 12.98
CA LEU A 22 -17.03 30.90 11.94
C LEU A 22 -16.19 29.63 11.77
N PRO A 23 -15.77 29.28 10.52
CA PRO A 23 -14.88 28.15 10.29
C PRO A 23 -13.55 28.34 11.03
N GLU A 24 -13.04 27.26 11.63
CA GLU A 24 -11.90 27.24 12.56
C GLU A 24 -10.67 27.99 12.03
N HIS A 25 -10.38 27.86 10.73
CA HIS A 25 -9.26 28.51 10.05
C HIS A 25 -9.32 30.05 10.10
N TYR A 26 -10.51 30.65 10.06
CA TYR A 26 -10.67 32.11 10.12
C TYR A 26 -10.49 32.65 11.54
N CYS A 27 -10.98 31.92 12.56
CA CYS A 27 -10.74 32.27 13.95
C CYS A 27 -9.24 32.21 14.28
N ASP A 28 -8.54 31.17 13.80
CA ASP A 28 -7.09 31.02 14.01
C ASP A 28 -6.30 32.15 13.31
N PHE A 29 -6.71 32.57 12.11
CA PHE A 29 -6.12 33.73 11.42
C PHE A 29 -6.31 35.03 12.20
N LEU A 30 -7.55 35.36 12.61
CA LEU A 30 -7.85 36.56 13.40
C LEU A 30 -7.11 36.57 14.75
N MET A 31 -7.05 35.42 15.41
CA MET A 31 -6.36 35.24 16.69
C MET A 31 -4.84 35.42 16.55
N SER A 32 -4.24 34.99 15.44
CA SER A 32 -2.83 35.27 15.14
C SER A 32 -2.56 36.75 14.83
N LEU A 33 -3.49 37.40 14.12
CA LEU A 33 -3.36 38.81 13.74
C LEU A 33 -3.46 39.73 14.95
N TYR A 34 -4.45 39.48 15.82
CA TYR A 34 -4.66 40.22 17.05
C TYR A 34 -3.79 39.73 18.21
N SER A 35 -2.97 38.70 18.07
CA SER A 35 -1.99 38.33 19.11
C SER A 35 -0.62 38.99 18.92
N GLU A 36 -0.32 39.57 17.75
CA GLU A 36 0.94 40.31 17.46
C GLU A 36 2.22 39.61 17.99
N GLY A 37 2.23 38.27 18.02
CA GLY A 37 3.36 37.48 18.53
C GLY A 37 3.54 37.42 20.05
N ASN A 38 2.59 37.90 20.87
CA ASN A 38 2.74 37.94 22.34
C ASN A 38 2.21 36.71 23.09
N ASN A 39 1.71 35.68 22.42
CA ASN A 39 1.38 34.41 23.06
C ASN A 39 2.09 33.28 22.32
N GLN A 40 3.34 33.07 22.73
CA GLN A 40 4.16 31.92 22.36
C GLN A 40 3.89 30.76 23.32
N GLU A 41 2.64 30.62 23.76
CA GLU A 41 2.16 29.51 24.56
C GLU A 41 1.01 28.84 23.81
N GLU A 42 1.26 27.58 23.44
CA GLU A 42 0.30 26.60 22.93
C GLU A 42 -0.25 26.78 21.50
N ILE A 43 0.65 26.75 20.51
CA ILE A 43 0.33 26.07 19.23
C ILE A 43 1.40 25.01 18.92
N GLU A 44 1.72 24.16 19.90
CA GLU A 44 2.25 22.81 19.62
C GLU A 44 1.11 21.91 19.13
N GLY A 45 0.55 22.21 17.97
CA GLY A 45 -0.74 21.61 17.66
C GLY A 45 -1.21 21.54 16.22
N LYS A 46 -0.43 21.90 15.18
CA LYS A 46 -0.81 21.51 13.79
C LYS A 46 0.20 21.73 12.66
N SER A 47 1.45 22.13 12.93
CA SER A 47 2.47 22.21 11.85
C SER A 47 3.05 20.85 11.42
N LYS A 48 2.61 19.73 12.04
CA LYS A 48 2.94 18.38 11.52
C LYS A 48 2.06 17.98 10.33
N ASN A 49 0.88 18.56 10.14
CA ASN A 49 -0.09 18.04 9.17
C ASN A 49 0.19 18.45 7.72
N ALA A 50 0.89 19.56 7.47
CA ALA A 50 1.30 19.95 6.12
C ALA A 50 2.47 19.09 5.60
N VAL A 51 3.46 18.79 6.45
CA VAL A 51 4.57 17.89 6.13
C VAL A 51 4.10 16.44 6.02
N ILE A 52 3.21 15.98 6.92
CA ILE A 52 2.59 14.65 6.84
C ILE A 52 1.74 14.49 5.58
N ASN A 53 1.04 15.53 5.09
CA ASN A 53 0.28 15.42 3.85
C ASN A 53 1.17 15.33 2.60
N VAL A 54 2.31 16.03 2.57
CA VAL A 54 3.28 15.90 1.47
C VAL A 54 3.98 14.54 1.53
N GLU A 55 4.32 14.06 2.73
CA GLU A 55 4.92 12.74 2.92
C GLU A 55 3.91 11.62 2.59
N LYS A 56 2.64 11.73 2.99
CA LYS A 56 1.56 10.82 2.58
C LYS A 56 1.32 10.86 1.06
N ARG A 57 1.38 12.02 0.41
CA ARG A 57 1.19 12.12 -1.05
C ARG A 57 2.38 11.55 -1.82
N LYS A 58 3.61 11.78 -1.35
CA LYS A 58 4.84 11.18 -1.90
C LYS A 58 4.87 9.67 -1.69
N ASN A 59 4.47 9.20 -0.51
CA ASN A 59 4.37 7.78 -0.17
C ASN A 59 3.24 7.08 -0.95
N ARG A 60 2.13 7.78 -1.23
CA ARG A 60 1.05 7.27 -2.10
C ARG A 60 1.51 7.10 -3.55
N ASN A 61 2.28 8.04 -4.09
CA ASN A 61 2.87 7.88 -5.42
C ASN A 61 3.86 6.71 -5.45
N LEU A 62 4.72 6.59 -4.43
CA LEU A 62 5.71 5.50 -4.33
C LEU A 62 5.04 4.12 -4.18
N SER A 63 3.90 4.05 -3.50
CA SER A 63 3.10 2.82 -3.37
C SER A 63 2.49 2.36 -4.70
N MET A 64 2.28 3.26 -5.67
CA MET A 64 1.71 2.93 -6.97
C MET A 64 2.78 2.47 -7.98
N PHE A 65 4.04 2.90 -7.81
CA PHE A 65 5.16 2.41 -8.62
C PHE A 65 5.40 0.90 -8.46
N PHE A 66 5.16 0.36 -7.27
CA PHE A 66 5.45 -1.04 -6.97
C PHE A 66 4.59 -2.04 -7.76
N PRO A 67 3.25 -1.93 -7.79
CA PRO A 67 2.42 -2.81 -8.63
C PRO A 67 2.68 -2.61 -10.12
N ILE A 68 2.95 -1.37 -10.55
CA ILE A 68 3.31 -1.08 -11.96
C ILE A 68 4.61 -1.80 -12.33
N SER A 69 5.62 -1.73 -11.47
CA SER A 69 6.89 -2.44 -11.67
C SER A 69 6.69 -3.95 -11.75
N ALA A 70 5.88 -4.53 -10.87
CA ALA A 70 5.57 -5.96 -10.89
C ALA A 70 4.85 -6.37 -12.19
N PHE A 71 3.94 -5.53 -12.69
CA PHE A 71 3.24 -5.77 -13.95
C PHE A 71 4.17 -5.71 -15.16
N VAL A 72 5.08 -4.72 -15.21
CA VAL A 72 6.11 -4.64 -16.26
C VAL A 72 7.02 -5.87 -16.23
N MET A 73 7.37 -6.33 -15.03
CA MET A 73 8.19 -7.54 -14.85
C MET A 73 7.46 -8.80 -15.38
N LEU A 74 6.17 -8.92 -15.10
CA LEU A 74 5.31 -9.98 -15.64
C LEU A 74 5.26 -9.97 -17.17
N LEU A 75 5.12 -8.79 -17.78
CA LEU A 75 5.15 -8.65 -19.24
C LEU A 75 6.50 -9.09 -19.82
N LEU A 76 7.61 -8.73 -19.16
CA LEU A 76 8.95 -9.15 -19.58
C LEU A 76 9.09 -10.68 -19.56
N LEU A 77 8.55 -11.35 -18.53
CA LEU A 77 8.58 -12.81 -18.37
C LEU A 77 7.90 -13.57 -19.54
N PHE A 78 6.85 -13.00 -20.11
CA PHE A 78 6.11 -13.61 -21.21
C PHE A 78 6.61 -13.19 -22.60
N THR A 79 7.20 -12.01 -22.74
CA THR A 79 7.62 -11.47 -24.05
C THR A 79 9.05 -11.83 -24.45
N MET A 80 9.95 -12.06 -23.49
CA MET A 80 11.35 -12.38 -23.77
C MET A 80 11.58 -13.87 -24.07
N GLN A 81 12.42 -14.13 -25.06
CA GLN A 81 12.82 -15.49 -25.48
C GLN A 81 13.91 -16.11 -24.59
N PHE A 82 14.64 -15.30 -23.80
CA PHE A 82 15.68 -15.79 -22.89
C PHE A 82 15.08 -16.25 -21.55
N GLU A 83 14.51 -17.45 -21.54
CA GLU A 83 13.71 -17.97 -20.41
C GLU A 83 14.45 -17.96 -19.07
N TRP A 84 15.70 -18.44 -19.04
CA TRP A 84 16.49 -18.55 -17.82
C TRP A 84 16.87 -17.20 -17.19
N VAL A 85 17.27 -16.23 -18.02
CA VAL A 85 17.70 -14.91 -17.55
C VAL A 85 16.51 -14.18 -16.94
N VAL A 86 15.35 -14.26 -17.56
CA VAL A 86 14.17 -13.54 -17.08
C VAL A 86 13.60 -14.19 -15.82
N ILE A 87 13.64 -15.51 -15.71
CA ILE A 87 13.28 -16.24 -14.48
C ILE A 87 14.21 -15.83 -13.33
N ALA A 88 15.53 -15.77 -13.56
CA ALA A 88 16.49 -15.38 -12.53
C ALA A 88 16.29 -13.93 -12.07
N VAL A 89 16.10 -13.00 -13.00
CA VAL A 89 15.84 -11.59 -12.69
C VAL A 89 14.50 -11.44 -11.94
N ALA A 90 13.47 -12.21 -12.31
CA ALA A 90 12.18 -12.22 -11.62
C ALA A 90 12.31 -12.73 -10.18
N ALA A 91 13.09 -13.79 -9.95
CA ALA A 91 13.34 -14.34 -8.62
C ALA A 91 14.10 -13.35 -7.73
N VAL A 92 15.12 -12.68 -8.26
CA VAL A 92 15.86 -11.62 -7.54
C VAL A 92 14.95 -10.44 -7.21
N PHE A 93 14.09 -10.04 -8.15
CA PHE A 93 13.12 -8.97 -7.90
C PHE A 93 12.11 -9.39 -6.81
N ALA A 94 11.54 -10.59 -6.89
CA ALA A 94 10.59 -11.12 -5.92
C ALA A 94 11.18 -11.18 -4.49
N THR A 95 12.42 -11.67 -4.35
CA THR A 95 13.10 -11.72 -3.05
C THR A 95 13.35 -10.32 -2.48
N GLY A 96 13.79 -9.36 -3.32
CA GLY A 96 13.93 -7.96 -2.92
C GLY A 96 12.61 -7.33 -2.47
N CYS A 97 11.51 -7.64 -3.16
CA CYS A 97 10.17 -7.20 -2.78
C CYS A 97 9.72 -7.79 -1.45
N LEU A 98 10.03 -9.06 -1.18
CA LEU A 98 9.69 -9.74 0.08
C LEU A 98 10.44 -9.13 1.26
N ILE A 99 11.74 -8.86 1.11
CA ILE A 99 12.57 -8.20 2.14
C ILE A 99 12.05 -6.78 2.39
N GLY A 100 11.73 -6.05 1.33
CA GLY A 100 11.10 -4.74 1.44
C GLY A 100 9.75 -4.78 2.15
N ALA A 101 8.93 -5.81 1.90
CA ALA A 101 7.63 -5.98 2.53
C ALA A 101 7.78 -6.14 4.05
N ILE A 102 8.71 -6.98 4.49
CA ILE A 102 9.00 -7.24 5.90
C ILE A 102 9.57 -5.98 6.58
N TYR A 103 10.47 -5.25 5.91
CA TYR A 103 11.05 -4.02 6.45
C TYR A 103 9.99 -2.92 6.60
N PHE A 104 9.12 -2.74 5.60
CA PHE A 104 8.06 -1.73 5.61
C PHE A 104 6.81 -2.14 6.41
N ALA A 105 6.64 -3.42 6.73
CA ALA A 105 5.52 -3.92 7.55
C ALA A 105 5.41 -3.21 8.89
N LYS A 106 6.55 -2.80 9.48
CA LYS A 106 6.58 -2.09 10.76
C LYS A 106 6.24 -0.59 10.65
N ARG A 107 6.37 0.02 9.46
CA ARG A 107 6.26 1.49 9.27
C ARG A 107 4.97 1.90 8.56
N ASN A 108 4.53 1.15 7.55
CA ASN A 108 3.34 1.45 6.75
C ASN A 108 2.64 0.16 6.28
N HIS A 109 1.55 -0.22 6.95
CA HIS A 109 0.77 -1.43 6.65
C HIS A 109 0.34 -1.51 5.17
N LEU A 110 -0.13 -0.41 4.57
CA LEU A 110 -0.57 -0.40 3.17
C LEU A 110 0.56 -0.69 2.18
N MET A 111 1.76 -0.20 2.45
CA MET A 111 2.90 -0.36 1.56
C MET A 111 3.46 -1.79 1.62
N ALA A 112 3.47 -2.38 2.81
CA ALA A 112 3.83 -3.77 3.00
C ALA A 112 2.86 -4.71 2.28
N VAL A 113 1.55 -4.46 2.37
CA VAL A 113 0.53 -5.23 1.64
C VAL A 113 0.74 -5.16 0.12
N MET A 114 1.05 -3.99 -0.43
CA MET A 114 1.32 -3.83 -1.87
C MET A 114 2.58 -4.57 -2.33
N LEU A 115 3.66 -4.54 -1.53
CA LEU A 115 4.88 -5.30 -1.80
C LEU A 115 4.65 -6.81 -1.71
N GLN A 116 3.85 -7.25 -0.73
CA GLN A 116 3.44 -8.64 -0.58
C GLN A 116 2.70 -9.14 -1.82
N LEU A 117 1.74 -8.34 -2.32
CA LEU A 117 0.96 -8.65 -3.51
C LEU A 117 1.84 -8.71 -4.78
N ALA A 118 2.77 -7.78 -4.93
CA ALA A 118 3.74 -7.80 -6.03
C ALA A 118 4.61 -9.06 -6.00
N THR A 119 5.10 -9.45 -4.82
CA THR A 119 5.93 -10.65 -4.65
C THR A 119 5.16 -11.91 -4.97
N ALA A 120 3.94 -12.00 -4.45
CA ALA A 120 3.03 -13.09 -4.69
C ALA A 120 2.75 -13.30 -6.18
N LEU A 121 2.46 -12.22 -6.90
CA LEU A 121 2.21 -12.25 -8.34
C LEU A 121 3.47 -12.64 -9.13
N ALA A 122 4.65 -12.12 -8.74
CA ALA A 122 5.92 -12.47 -9.36
C ALA A 122 6.26 -13.95 -9.19
N ILE A 123 6.08 -14.50 -7.98
CA ILE A 123 6.30 -15.93 -7.69
C ILE A 123 5.36 -16.80 -8.53
N LEU A 124 4.08 -16.43 -8.61
CA LEU A 124 3.11 -17.15 -9.45
C LEU A 124 3.54 -17.14 -10.92
N GLY A 125 3.93 -15.96 -11.45
CA GLY A 125 4.41 -15.82 -12.82
C GLY A 125 5.63 -16.69 -13.11
N VAL A 126 6.63 -16.66 -12.22
CA VAL A 126 7.84 -17.50 -12.35
C VAL A 126 7.47 -18.98 -12.35
N THR A 127 6.62 -19.41 -11.41
CA THR A 127 6.27 -20.82 -11.29
C THR A 127 5.47 -21.32 -12.50
N LEU A 128 4.57 -20.49 -13.05
CA LEU A 128 3.87 -20.78 -14.30
C LEU A 128 4.84 -20.90 -15.47
N LYS A 129 5.75 -19.93 -15.65
CA LYS A 129 6.71 -19.95 -16.75
C LYS A 129 7.61 -21.19 -16.68
N VAL A 130 8.11 -21.54 -15.50
CA VAL A 130 8.88 -22.76 -15.26
C VAL A 130 8.05 -24.00 -15.61
N SER A 131 6.79 -24.06 -15.20
CA SER A 131 5.91 -25.19 -15.51
C SER A 131 5.69 -25.34 -17.02
N THR A 132 5.42 -24.24 -17.73
CA THR A 132 5.18 -24.28 -19.18
C THR A 132 6.42 -24.60 -20.02
N THR A 133 7.61 -24.29 -19.51
CA THR A 133 8.88 -24.50 -20.22
C THR A 133 9.46 -25.89 -19.97
N TYR A 134 9.37 -26.40 -18.74
CA TYR A 134 9.90 -27.71 -18.37
C TYR A 134 8.90 -28.86 -18.49
N PHE A 135 7.61 -28.60 -18.25
CA PHE A 135 6.54 -29.59 -18.24
C PHE A 135 5.50 -29.34 -19.34
N ALA A 136 5.96 -28.86 -20.51
CA ALA A 136 5.13 -28.61 -21.67
C ALA A 136 4.32 -29.88 -22.04
N GLY A 137 3.01 -29.87 -21.75
CA GLY A 137 2.08 -30.94 -22.12
C GLY A 137 1.43 -31.72 -20.98
N ASN A 138 1.78 -31.49 -19.70
CA ASN A 138 1.13 -32.17 -18.58
C ASN A 138 0.26 -31.21 -17.76
N ASN A 139 -1.01 -31.08 -18.16
CA ASN A 139 -1.99 -30.18 -17.51
C ASN A 139 -2.14 -30.48 -16.01
N GLU A 140 -2.02 -31.74 -15.59
CA GLU A 140 -2.09 -32.14 -14.18
C GLU A 140 -1.00 -31.47 -13.34
N MET A 141 0.22 -31.35 -13.88
CA MET A 141 1.36 -30.75 -13.18
C MET A 141 1.20 -29.24 -13.02
N LEU A 142 0.59 -28.57 -14.00
CA LEU A 142 0.19 -27.16 -13.91
C LEU A 142 -0.84 -26.93 -12.79
N TYR A 143 -1.86 -27.79 -12.69
CA TYR A 143 -2.87 -27.68 -11.63
C TYR A 143 -2.27 -27.86 -10.23
N ILE A 144 -1.40 -28.87 -10.03
CA ILE A 144 -0.72 -29.09 -8.75
C ILE A 144 0.09 -27.85 -8.34
N ILE A 145 0.86 -27.30 -9.27
CA ILE A 145 1.68 -26.10 -9.03
C ILE A 145 0.81 -24.89 -8.65
N LEU A 146 -0.35 -24.73 -9.31
CA LEU A 146 -1.26 -23.63 -9.04
C LEU A 146 -1.92 -23.78 -7.66
N ILE A 147 -2.30 -24.99 -7.27
CA ILE A 147 -2.83 -25.31 -5.94
C ILE A 147 -1.78 -25.01 -4.86
N VAL A 148 -0.53 -25.41 -5.05
CA VAL A 148 0.56 -25.13 -4.11
C VAL A 148 0.77 -23.62 -3.94
N ASN A 149 0.79 -22.87 -5.03
CA ASN A 149 0.87 -21.40 -4.97
C ASN A 149 -0.31 -20.78 -4.21
N CYS A 150 -1.51 -21.31 -4.45
CA CYS A 150 -2.73 -20.83 -3.80
C CYS A 150 -2.75 -21.11 -2.29
N LEU A 151 -2.29 -22.30 -1.88
CA LEU A 151 -2.09 -22.64 -0.48
C LEU A 151 -1.04 -21.74 0.18
N PHE A 152 0.06 -21.48 -0.51
CA PHE A 152 1.10 -20.56 -0.01
C PHE A 152 0.55 -19.15 0.18
N TRP A 153 -0.33 -18.69 -0.72
CA TRP A 153 -1.04 -17.42 -0.57
C TRP A 153 -1.97 -17.42 0.64
N LEU A 154 -2.75 -18.48 0.80
CA LEU A 154 -3.69 -18.59 1.91
C LEU A 154 -2.96 -18.62 3.27
N LEU A 155 -1.87 -19.40 3.39
CA LEU A 155 -1.02 -19.45 4.59
C LEU A 155 -0.40 -18.10 4.92
N SER A 156 0.20 -17.44 3.93
CA SER A 156 0.79 -16.11 4.12
C SER A 156 -0.27 -15.05 4.48
N GLY A 157 -1.49 -15.16 3.94
CA GLY A 157 -2.60 -14.25 4.23
C GLY A 157 -3.10 -14.38 5.67
N VAL A 158 -3.17 -15.62 6.16
CA VAL A 158 -3.53 -15.93 7.54
C VAL A 158 -2.42 -15.51 8.51
N MET A 159 -1.15 -15.83 8.23
CA MET A 159 -0.03 -15.44 9.11
C MET A 159 0.13 -13.92 9.23
N LEU A 160 -0.09 -13.18 8.14
CA LEU A 160 0.09 -11.72 8.11
C LEU A 160 -1.21 -10.93 8.38
N LYS A 161 -2.33 -11.62 8.66
CA LYS A 161 -3.68 -11.03 8.85
C LYS A 161 -4.12 -10.10 7.69
N ILE A 162 -3.69 -10.39 6.46
CA ILE A 162 -4.05 -9.59 5.27
C ILE A 162 -5.26 -10.24 4.59
N ILE A 163 -6.46 -9.73 4.90
CA ILE A 163 -7.75 -10.27 4.41
C ILE A 163 -7.80 -10.37 2.88
N TYR A 164 -7.27 -9.37 2.16
CA TYR A 164 -7.25 -9.36 0.70
C TYR A 164 -6.53 -10.56 0.09
N PHE A 165 -5.48 -11.03 0.76
CA PHE A 165 -4.66 -12.13 0.27
C PHE A 165 -5.35 -13.48 0.50
N THR A 166 -6.02 -13.63 1.64
CA THR A 166 -6.86 -14.80 1.92
C THR A 166 -8.04 -14.88 0.94
N ILE A 167 -8.69 -13.76 0.63
CA ILE A 167 -9.76 -13.70 -0.38
C ILE A 167 -9.23 -14.12 -1.76
N SER A 168 -8.06 -13.60 -2.17
CA SER A 168 -7.46 -13.96 -3.45
C SER A 168 -7.08 -15.44 -3.54
N GLY A 169 -6.59 -16.04 -2.44
CA GLY A 169 -6.30 -17.48 -2.39
C GLY A 169 -7.57 -18.33 -2.46
N VAL A 170 -8.64 -17.95 -1.76
CA VAL A 170 -9.93 -18.67 -1.86
C VAL A 170 -10.51 -18.55 -3.26
N LEU A 171 -10.49 -17.36 -3.88
CA LEU A 171 -10.91 -17.13 -5.26
C LEU A 171 -10.08 -17.95 -6.26
N GLY A 172 -8.76 -18.03 -6.05
CA GLY A 172 -7.88 -18.85 -6.87
C GLY A 172 -8.21 -20.35 -6.80
N LEU A 173 -8.47 -20.88 -5.59
CA LEU A 173 -8.90 -22.27 -5.43
C LEU A 173 -10.25 -22.54 -6.11
N ILE A 174 -11.21 -21.63 -5.97
CA ILE A 174 -12.52 -21.74 -6.65
C ILE A 174 -12.32 -21.76 -8.17
N ALA A 175 -11.47 -20.88 -8.70
CA ALA A 175 -11.18 -20.84 -10.13
C ALA A 175 -10.57 -22.16 -10.62
N ILE A 176 -9.62 -22.73 -9.86
CA ILE A 176 -9.01 -24.03 -10.19
C ILE A 176 -10.06 -25.14 -10.20
N ILE A 177 -10.90 -25.22 -9.16
CA ILE A 177 -11.96 -26.24 -9.07
C ILE A 177 -12.95 -26.09 -10.22
N SER A 178 -13.33 -24.86 -10.57
CA SER A 178 -14.23 -24.59 -11.70
C SER A 178 -13.62 -25.00 -13.04
N ALA A 179 -12.32 -24.76 -13.24
CA ALA A 179 -11.60 -25.16 -14.45
C ALA A 179 -11.46 -26.67 -14.56
N TRP A 180 -11.24 -27.36 -13.43
CA TRP A 180 -11.17 -28.81 -13.36
C TRP A 180 -12.53 -29.46 -13.69
N ILE A 181 -13.63 -28.90 -13.18
CA ILE A 181 -15.00 -29.34 -13.51
C ILE A 181 -15.37 -29.10 -14.97
N TYR A 182 -14.91 -28.00 -15.57
CA TYR A 182 -15.19 -27.71 -16.99
C TYR A 182 -14.42 -28.61 -17.96
N PHE A 183 -13.28 -29.16 -17.52
CA PHE A 183 -12.40 -29.98 -18.36
C PHE A 183 -12.61 -31.49 -18.18
N LEU A 184 -13.38 -31.91 -17.16
CA LEU A 184 -13.83 -33.28 -16.91
C LEU A 184 -15.06 -33.62 -17.77
#